data_AF-A0A2N3TAR4-F1
#
_entry.id   AF-A0A2N3TAR4-F1
#
_cell.length_a   1.000
_cell.length_b   1.000
_cell.length_c   1.000
_cell.angle_alpha   90.00
_cell.angle_beta   90.00
_cell.angle_gamma   90.00
#
_symmetry.space_group_name_H-M   'P 1'
#
loop_
_entity.id
_entity.type
_entity.pdbx_description
1 polymer ?
#
loop_
_entity_poly.entity_id
_entity_poly.type
_entity_poly.pdbx_seq_one_letter_code
_entity_poly.pdbx_strand_id
1 'polypeptide(L)' 'MPLSLYNPINLRLYNMAKFYFKSSKKEEKHLVPNRRTIDFLLNYSKSLQVVEYNNLKFEAILN' A
#
# COMPACT_ATOMS: atom_id res chain seq x y z
N MET A 1 4.62 14.92 29.89
CA MET A 1 4.12 13.83 29.01
C MET A 1 2.72 13.48 29.51
N PRO A 2 1.66 13.61 28.70
CA PRO A 2 0.29 13.50 29.22
C PRO A 2 -0.05 12.06 29.64
N LEU A 3 -0.76 11.92 30.76
CA LEU A 3 -1.14 10.65 31.42
C LEU A 3 -2.06 9.75 30.56
N SER A 4 -2.55 10.22 29.41
CA SER A 4 -3.42 9.46 28.49
C SER A 4 -2.73 8.31 27.74
N LEU A 5 -1.41 8.20 27.86
CA LEU A 5 -0.63 7.12 27.22
C LEU A 5 -0.48 5.85 28.08
N TYR A 6 -0.91 5.85 29.35
CA TYR A 6 -0.82 4.69 30.26
C TYR A 6 -1.98 3.70 30.09
N ASN A 7 -2.45 3.52 28.85
CA ASN A 7 -3.29 2.39 28.49
C ASN A 7 -2.38 1.33 27.83
N PRO A 8 -2.31 0.09 28.35
CA PRO A 8 -1.45 -0.96 27.80
C PRO A 8 -1.73 -1.23 26.31
N ILE A 9 -2.96 -0.99 25.85
CA ILE A 9 -3.33 -1.11 24.43
C ILE A 9 -2.64 -0.02 23.60
N ASN A 10 -2.65 1.23 24.07
CA ASN A 10 -2.04 2.36 23.37
C ASN A 10 -0.52 2.24 23.30
N LEU A 11 0.12 1.73 24.37
CA LEU A 11 1.56 1.46 24.39
C LEU A 11 1.94 0.36 23.38
N ARG A 12 1.13 -0.70 23.27
CA ARG A 12 1.33 -1.77 22.29
C ARG A 12 1.21 -1.24 20.85
N LEU A 13 0.18 -0.45 20.56
CA LEU A 13 -0.02 0.15 19.23
C LEU A 13 1.12 1.09 18.87
N TYR A 14 1.59 1.93 19.81
CA TYR A 14 2.75 2.80 19.61
C TYR A 14 4.02 2.01 19.28
N ASN A 15 4.29 0.91 19.99
CA ASN A 15 5.45 0.06 19.74
C ASN A 15 5.37 -0.63 18.37
N MET A 16 4.18 -1.08 17.95
CA MET A 16 3.97 -1.64 16.61
C MET A 16 4.18 -0.58 15.52
N ALA A 17 3.56 0.58 15.66
CA ALA A 17 3.70 1.71 14.75
C ALA A 17 5.18 2.12 14.58
N LYS A 18 5.95 2.14 15.67
CA LYS A 18 7.38 2.47 15.66
C LYS A 18 8.21 1.56 14.74
N PHE A 19 7.82 0.30 14.52
CA PHE A 19 8.51 -0.57 13.56
C PHE A 19 8.23 -0.18 12.10
N TYR A 20 7.02 0.27 11.79
CA TYR A 20 6.64 0.71 10.45
C TYR A 20 7.19 2.10 10.13
N PHE A 21 7.26 3.00 11.13
CA PHE A 21 7.81 4.35 10.99
C PHE A 21 9.33 4.43 11.20
N LYS A 22 9.98 3.31 11.53
CA LYS A 22 11.44 3.22 11.50
C LYS A 22 11.85 3.27 10.03
N SER A 23 11.94 4.50 9.51
CA SER A 23 12.42 4.76 8.17
C SER A 23 13.71 4.00 8.00
N SER A 24 13.74 3.10 7.03
CA SER A 24 14.97 2.49 6.58
C SER A 24 15.78 3.61 5.95
N LYS A 25 16.51 4.40 6.76
CA LYS A 25 17.56 5.31 6.31
C LYS A 25 18.77 4.53 5.74
N LYS A 26 18.52 3.36 5.16
CA LYS A 26 19.42 2.72 4.22
C LYS A 26 18.85 3.15 2.89
N GLU A 27 19.53 4.11 2.27
CA GLU A 27 19.53 4.40 0.84
C GLU A 27 18.30 3.85 0.13
N GLU A 28 17.37 4.72 -0.27
CA GLU A 28 16.46 4.39 -1.35
C GLU A 28 17.34 3.95 -2.52
N LYS A 29 17.64 2.64 -2.58
CA LYS A 29 18.24 2.03 -3.74
C LYS A 29 17.29 2.44 -4.84
N HIS A 30 17.82 3.09 -5.88
CA HIS A 30 17.05 3.33 -7.09
C HIS A 30 16.64 1.95 -7.63
N LEU A 31 15.50 1.46 -7.15
CA LEU A 31 14.91 0.19 -7.54
C LEU A 31 14.26 0.45 -8.88
N VAL A 32 15.08 0.30 -9.92
CA VAL A 32 14.57 0.35 -11.28
C VAL A 32 13.81 -0.96 -11.53
N PRO A 33 12.50 -0.90 -11.83
CA PRO A 33 11.74 -2.11 -12.12
C PRO A 33 12.34 -2.79 -13.35
N ASN A 34 12.41 -4.13 -13.33
CA ASN A 34 12.81 -4.86 -14.52
C ASN A 34 11.72 -4.74 -15.61
N ARG A 35 12.09 -5.04 -16.86
CA ARG A 35 11.17 -4.93 -17.99
C ARG A 35 9.89 -5.77 -17.82
N ARG A 36 9.98 -6.96 -17.22
CA ARG A 36 8.82 -7.83 -16.97
C ARG A 36 7.82 -7.19 -16.00
N THR A 37 8.31 -6.50 -14.96
CA THR A 37 7.47 -5.78 -14.01
C THR A 37 6.75 -4.63 -14.69
N ILE A 38 7.43 -3.89 -15.56
CA ILE A 38 6.82 -2.82 -16.36
C ILE A 38 5.73 -3.39 -17.26
N ASP A 39 6.05 -4.43 -18.03
CA ASP A 39 5.11 -5.06 -18.96
C ASP A 39 3.89 -5.63 -18.22
N PHE A 40 4.10 -6.26 -17.07
CA PHE A 40 3.02 -6.76 -16.21
C PHE A 40 2.08 -5.64 -15.78
N LEU A 41 2.63 -4.53 -15.23
CA LEU A 41 1.82 -3.40 -14.76
C LEU A 41 1.05 -2.74 -15.92
N LEU A 42 1.69 -2.57 -17.08
CA LEU A 42 1.04 -1.99 -18.26
C LEU A 42 -0.06 -2.88 -18.82
N ASN A 43 0.17 -4.18 -18.93
CA ASN A 43 -0.84 -5.12 -19.41
C ASN A 43 -2.01 -5.23 -18.43
N TYR A 44 -1.72 -5.30 -17.13
CA TYR A 44 -2.74 -5.28 -16.09
C TYR A 44 -3.58 -4.00 -16.16
N SER A 45 -2.94 -2.83 -16.23
CA SER A 45 -3.64 -1.55 -16.35
C SER A 45 -4.53 -1.46 -17.60
N LYS A 46 -4.15 -2.11 -18.71
CA LYS A 46 -4.97 -2.17 -19.93
C LYS A 46 -6.14 -3.14 -19.83
N SER A 47 -5.99 -4.22 -19.05
CA SER A 47 -7.06 -5.20 -18.81
C SER A 47 -8.12 -4.70 -17.83
N LEU A 48 -7.82 -3.65 -17.04
CA LEU A 48 -8.78 -3.05 -16.12
C LEU A 48 -9.85 -2.31 -16.91
N GLN A 49 -11.09 -2.80 -16.83
CA GLN A 49 -12.26 -2.12 -17.31
C GLN A 49 -13.12 -1.69 -16.12
N VAL A 50 -13.55 -0.42 -16.12
CA VAL A 50 -14.57 0.04 -15.17
C VAL A 50 -15.94 -0.32 -15.76
N VAL A 51 -16.65 -1.22 -15.08
CA VAL A 51 -18.02 -1.58 -15.41
C VAL A 51 -18.96 -0.79 -14.51
N GLU A 52 -19.85 -0.02 -15.12
CA GLU A 52 -20.88 0.73 -14.40
C GLU A 52 -22.25 0.09 -14.61
N TYR A 53 -22.92 -0.26 -13.52
CA TYR A 53 -24.28 -0.81 -13.53
C TYR A 53 -25.05 -0.30 -12.32
N ASN A 54 -26.27 0.22 -12.54
CA ASN A 54 -27.14 0.78 -11.48
C ASN A 54 -26.41 1.77 -10.54
N ASN A 55 -25.63 2.70 -11.10
CA ASN A 55 -24.81 3.68 -10.35
C ASN A 55 -23.72 3.05 -9.44
N LEU A 56 -23.42 1.76 -9.60
CA LEU A 56 -22.32 1.07 -8.94
C LEU A 56 -21.19 0.86 -9.94
N LYS A 57 -19.95 1.11 -9.49
CA LYS A 57 -18.73 0.96 -10.30
C LYS A 57 -17.91 -0.20 -9.79
N PHE A 58 -17.53 -1.09 -10.70
CA PHE A 58 -16.70 -2.25 -10.42
C PHE A 58 -15.49 -2.27 -11.34
N GLU A 59 -14.35 -2.69 -10.80
CA GLU A 59 -13.18 -3.02 -11.61
C GLU A 59 -13.30 -4.48 -12.05
N ALA A 60 -13.33 -4.71 -13.36
CA ALA A 60 -13.28 -6.04 -13.95
C ALA A 60 -11.95 -6.22 -14.69
N ILE A 61 -11.35 -7.39 -14.52
CA ILE A 61 -10.16 -7.81 -15.28
C ILE A 61 -10.64 -8.58 -16.50
N LEU A 62 -10.45 -8.00 -17.69
CA LEU A 62 -10.70 -8.67 -18.96
C LEU A 62 -9.50 -9.58 -19.30
N ASN A 63 -9.67 -10.90 -19.17
CA ASN A 63 -8.70 -11.92 -19.61
C ASN A 63 -8.86 -12.28 -21.08
#